data_AF-A0A4W6DDB9-F1
#
_entry.id   AF-A0A4W6DDB9-F1
#
_cell.length_a   1.000
_cell.length_b   1.000
_cell.length_c   1.000
_cell.angle_alpha   90.00
_cell.angle_beta   90.00
_cell.angle_gamma   90.00
#
_symmetry.space_group_name_H-M   'P 1'
#
loop_
_entity.id
_entity.type
_entity.pdbx_description
1 polymer ?
#
loop_
_entity_poly.entity_id
_entity_poly.type
_entity_poly.pdbx_seq_one_letter_code
_entity_poly.pdbx_strand_id
1 'polypeptide(L)'
;MPKGGKKGGHKGRVRTYTSPEEIDAQMKAEKERKRQEQEEEEQEGAAQNDTAEEKLPASGSEDSDDENSQRRRAGVEGLIEIENPNRVAQKSKKVTQIELDEPKQLSRREREEIEKQKAKERYMKMHLAGKTDQAKADLARLAIIRKQREEAAKKKEEEKKAKEAAAAAARGINSLSLK
;
A
#
# COMPACT_ATOMS: atom_id res chain seq x y z
N MET A 1 -12.01 -28.09 -44.31
CA MET A 1 -12.84 -28.13 -43.08
C MET A 1 -11.91 -27.98 -41.88
N PRO A 2 -12.00 -26.92 -41.06
CA PRO A 2 -11.11 -26.77 -39.92
C PRO A 2 -11.53 -27.70 -38.79
N LYS A 3 -10.61 -28.54 -38.31
CA LYS A 3 -10.84 -29.45 -37.18
C LYS A 3 -10.96 -28.63 -35.90
N GLY A 4 -12.17 -28.51 -35.37
CA GLY A 4 -12.45 -27.86 -34.09
C GLY A 4 -11.66 -28.53 -32.96
N GLY A 5 -10.61 -27.86 -32.48
CA GLY A 5 -9.85 -28.26 -31.31
C GLY A 5 -10.76 -28.28 -30.08
N LYS A 6 -10.88 -29.44 -29.45
CA LYS A 6 -11.65 -29.64 -28.22
C LYS A 6 -11.02 -28.80 -27.12
N LYS A 7 -11.56 -27.62 -26.82
CA LYS A 7 -11.23 -26.83 -25.62
C LYS A 7 -11.58 -27.69 -24.41
N GLY A 8 -10.60 -28.43 -23.91
CA GLY A 8 -10.69 -29.19 -22.67
C GLY A 8 -11.14 -28.25 -21.57
N GLY A 9 -12.31 -28.53 -21.00
CA GLY A 9 -12.82 -27.78 -19.87
C GLY A 9 -11.79 -27.83 -18.75
N HIS A 10 -11.46 -26.68 -18.17
CA HIS A 10 -10.57 -26.57 -17.01
C HIS A 10 -11.23 -27.14 -15.72
N LYS A 11 -12.21 -28.04 -15.88
CA LYS A 11 -12.94 -28.70 -14.81
C LYS A 11 -12.02 -29.78 -14.25
N GLY A 12 -11.43 -29.51 -13.08
CA GLY A 12 -10.51 -30.44 -12.41
C GLY A 12 -9.06 -29.98 -12.35
N ARG A 13 -8.70 -28.84 -12.96
CA ARG A 13 -7.38 -28.23 -12.69
C ARG A 13 -7.44 -27.62 -11.28
N VAL A 14 -6.61 -28.13 -10.37
CA VAL A 14 -6.48 -27.60 -9.02
C VAL A 14 -6.19 -26.11 -9.13
N ARG A 15 -7.01 -25.28 -8.46
CA ARG A 15 -6.81 -23.83 -8.41
C ARG A 15 -5.51 -23.59 -7.64
N THR A 16 -4.44 -23.30 -8.36
CA THR A 16 -3.19 -22.82 -7.76
C THR A 16 -3.42 -21.38 -7.34
N TYR A 17 -3.40 -21.13 -6.04
CA TYR A 17 -3.38 -19.76 -5.52
C TYR A 17 -1.94 -19.25 -5.64
N THR A 18 -1.78 -18.06 -6.21
CA THR A 18 -0.50 -17.34 -6.15
C THR A 18 -0.13 -17.10 -4.70
N SER A 19 1.14 -17.32 -4.36
CA SER A 19 1.61 -17.08 -3.01
C SER A 19 1.61 -15.57 -2.70
N PRO A 20 1.41 -15.16 -1.44
CA PRO A 20 1.44 -13.74 -1.08
C PRO A 20 2.73 -13.03 -1.50
N GLU A 21 3.87 -13.74 -1.38
CA GLU A 21 5.19 -13.22 -1.79
C GLU A 21 5.27 -13.00 -3.31
N GLU A 22 4.67 -13.87 -4.12
CA GLU A 22 4.61 -13.68 -5.57
C GLU A 22 3.72 -12.50 -5.97
N ILE A 23 2.61 -12.28 -5.25
CA ILE A 23 1.72 -11.13 -5.49
C ILE A 23 2.47 -9.84 -5.16
N ASP A 24 3.17 -9.80 -4.03
CA ASP A 24 3.95 -8.63 -3.62
C ASP A 24 5.12 -8.35 -4.58
N ALA A 25 5.79 -9.41 -5.06
CA ALA A 25 6.85 -9.28 -6.06
C ALA A 25 6.32 -8.74 -7.38
N GLN A 26 5.15 -9.20 -7.84
CA GLN A 26 4.50 -8.70 -9.06
C GLN A 26 4.11 -7.22 -8.92
N MET A 27 3.50 -6.85 -7.81
CA MET A 27 3.11 -5.45 -7.54
C MET A 27 4.35 -4.52 -7.46
N LYS A 28 5.45 -5.02 -6.88
CA LYS A 28 6.70 -4.27 -6.80
C LYS A 28 7.34 -4.08 -8.18
N ALA A 29 7.37 -5.14 -9.00
CA ALA A 29 7.89 -5.08 -10.36
C ALA A 29 7.07 -4.14 -11.27
N GLU A 30 5.73 -4.15 -11.14
CA GLU A 30 4.86 -3.23 -11.88
C GLU A 30 5.10 -1.77 -11.47
N LYS A 31 5.26 -1.52 -10.18
CA LYS A 31 5.57 -0.18 -9.65
C LYS A 31 6.94 0.33 -10.13
N GLU A 32 7.93 -0.56 -10.20
CA GLU A 32 9.26 -0.22 -10.69
C GLU A 32 9.25 0.06 -12.19
N ARG A 33 8.55 -0.75 -12.98
CA ARG A 33 8.37 -0.52 -14.41
C ARG A 33 7.67 0.80 -14.70
N LYS A 34 6.61 1.12 -13.96
CA LYS A 34 5.91 2.40 -14.10
C LYS A 34 6.79 3.59 -13.72
N ARG A 35 7.66 3.42 -12.74
CA ARG A 35 8.62 4.46 -12.36
C ARG A 35 9.69 4.65 -13.43
N GLN A 36 10.18 3.57 -14.01
CA GLN A 36 11.13 3.63 -15.13
C GLN A 36 10.49 4.29 -16.36
N GLU A 37 9.24 3.96 -16.69
CA GLU A 37 8.50 4.60 -17.78
C GLU A 37 8.30 6.10 -17.54
N GLN A 38 8.06 6.52 -16.29
CA GLN A 38 8.01 7.95 -15.92
C GLN A 38 9.38 8.64 -16.00
N GLU A 39 10.44 7.96 -15.57
CA GLU A 39 11.82 8.48 -15.67
C GLU A 39 12.31 8.51 -17.12
N GLU A 40 11.86 7.61 -17.98
CA GLU A 40 12.08 7.60 -19.43
C GLU A 40 11.27 8.71 -20.13
N GLU A 41 10.00 8.93 -19.78
CA GLU A 41 9.22 10.08 -20.28
C GLU A 41 9.85 11.43 -19.85
N GLU A 42 10.38 11.53 -18.63
CA GLU A 42 11.10 12.73 -18.19
C GLU A 42 12.45 12.91 -18.93
N GLN A 43 13.16 11.82 -19.26
CA GLN A 43 14.42 11.90 -20.02
C GLN A 43 14.21 12.14 -21.51
N GLU A 44 13.19 11.55 -22.15
CA GLU A 44 12.82 11.85 -23.53
C GLU A 44 12.25 13.26 -23.68
N GLY A 45 11.54 13.77 -22.67
CA GLY A 45 11.11 15.17 -22.58
C GLY A 45 12.26 16.18 -22.36
N ALA A 46 13.40 15.73 -21.80
CA ALA A 46 14.59 16.56 -21.60
C ALA A 46 15.56 16.54 -22.81
N ALA A 47 15.54 15.50 -23.65
CA ALA A 47 16.41 15.38 -24.82
C ALA A 47 15.86 16.04 -26.10
N GLN A 48 14.58 16.44 -26.12
CA GLN A 48 13.93 17.10 -27.27
C GLN A 48 13.83 18.63 -27.12
N ASN A 49 14.63 19.25 -26.24
CA ASN A 49 14.56 20.69 -25.99
C ASN A 49 15.79 21.45 -26.51
N ASP A 50 16.41 20.95 -27.58
CA ASP A 50 17.54 21.60 -28.23
C ASP A 50 17.54 21.29 -29.74
N THR A 51 16.50 21.70 -30.47
CA THR A 51 16.54 22.24 -31.87
C THR A 51 15.15 22.34 -32.53
N ALA A 52 14.84 23.57 -32.96
CA ALA A 52 14.02 23.96 -34.12
C ALA A 52 12.52 23.55 -34.23
N GLU A 53 11.68 24.58 -34.06
CA GLU A 53 10.55 25.02 -34.91
C GLU A 53 9.76 24.03 -35.81
N GLU A 54 8.43 24.18 -35.67
CA GLU A 54 7.37 24.10 -36.70
C GLU A 54 6.37 22.91 -36.65
N LYS A 55 5.09 23.28 -36.35
CA LYS A 55 3.80 22.61 -36.71
C LYS A 55 3.44 21.28 -36.01
N LEU A 56 2.32 21.05 -35.30
CA LEU A 56 0.92 21.53 -35.20
C LEU A 56 0.29 20.91 -33.91
N PRO A 57 -1.01 21.07 -33.62
CA PRO A 57 -1.76 22.28 -33.32
C PRO A 57 -2.08 22.34 -31.80
N ALA A 58 -2.00 23.54 -31.24
CA ALA A 58 -2.45 23.85 -29.89
C ALA A 58 -3.94 23.51 -29.73
N SER A 59 -4.24 22.49 -28.92
CA SER A 59 -5.57 22.32 -28.34
C SER A 59 -5.74 23.39 -27.28
N GLY A 60 -6.59 24.38 -27.61
CA GLY A 60 -6.82 25.64 -26.92
C GLY A 60 -6.73 25.60 -25.40
N SER A 61 -5.57 26.02 -24.89
CA SER A 61 -5.48 26.71 -23.61
C SER A 61 -5.55 28.19 -23.94
N GLU A 62 -6.70 28.79 -23.70
CA GLU A 62 -6.86 30.24 -23.81
C GLU A 62 -5.97 30.88 -22.75
N ASP A 63 -4.80 31.30 -23.23
CA ASP A 63 -3.85 32.19 -22.57
C ASP A 63 -4.60 33.48 -22.24
N SER A 64 -5.10 33.56 -21.00
CA SER A 64 -5.75 34.74 -20.45
C SER A 64 -4.66 35.73 -20.03
N ASP A 65 -4.06 36.34 -21.05
CA ASP A 65 -3.14 37.46 -20.94
C ASP A 65 -3.93 38.69 -20.47
N ASP A 66 -4.08 38.84 -19.14
CA ASP A 66 -4.67 40.03 -18.50
C ASP A 66 -3.62 41.14 -18.33
N GLU A 67 -2.85 41.41 -19.38
CA GLU A 67 -2.12 42.65 -19.61
C GLU A 67 -3.02 43.70 -20.26
N ASN A 68 -4.28 43.83 -19.83
CA ASN A 68 -5.10 44.89 -20.39
C ASN A 68 -6.19 45.45 -19.48
N SER A 69 -5.76 46.24 -18.50
CA SER A 69 -6.59 47.34 -18.00
C SER A 69 -6.89 48.41 -19.08
N GLN A 70 -6.34 48.26 -20.30
CA GLN A 70 -6.67 49.04 -21.49
C GLN A 70 -7.45 48.22 -22.54
N ARG A 71 -7.88 46.96 -22.25
CA ARG A 71 -8.81 46.20 -23.11
C ARG A 71 -10.08 47.02 -22.98
N ARG A 72 -10.46 47.73 -24.05
CA ARG A 72 -11.66 48.55 -24.05
C ARG A 72 -12.82 47.65 -23.66
N ARG A 73 -13.27 47.77 -22.41
CA ARG A 73 -14.43 47.04 -21.92
C ARG A 73 -15.59 47.36 -22.86
N ALA A 74 -16.19 46.34 -23.44
CA ALA A 74 -17.20 46.54 -24.47
C ALA A 74 -18.50 47.00 -23.80
N GLY A 75 -19.07 48.10 -24.28
CA GLY A 75 -20.38 48.58 -23.81
C GLY A 75 -20.39 49.03 -22.35
N VAL A 76 -21.35 48.50 -21.57
CA VAL A 76 -21.65 48.91 -20.18
C VAL A 76 -20.78 48.15 -19.15
N GLU A 77 -19.94 47.21 -19.60
CA GLU A 77 -19.06 46.44 -18.73
C GLU A 77 -18.08 47.37 -17.99
N GLY A 78 -18.31 47.55 -16.68
CA GLY A 78 -17.52 48.42 -15.81
C GLY A 78 -18.10 49.81 -15.56
N LEU A 79 -19.25 50.16 -16.15
CA LEU A 79 -19.99 51.38 -15.82
C LEU A 79 -20.91 51.20 -14.59
N ILE A 80 -21.34 49.96 -14.34
CA ILE A 80 -22.13 49.59 -13.16
C ILE A 80 -21.22 48.93 -12.13
N GLU A 81 -21.24 49.45 -10.90
CA GLU A 81 -20.55 48.85 -9.77
C GLU A 81 -21.21 47.53 -9.38
N ILE A 82 -20.44 46.45 -9.39
CA ILE A 82 -20.96 45.12 -9.05
C ILE A 82 -20.83 44.92 -7.55
N GLU A 83 -21.88 45.26 -6.79
CA GLU A 83 -22.02 45.06 -5.33
C GLU A 83 -22.37 43.60 -4.96
N ASN A 84 -21.90 42.61 -5.72
CA ASN A 84 -22.15 41.22 -5.36
C ASN A 84 -21.17 40.79 -4.26
N PRO A 85 -21.62 40.53 -3.01
CA PRO A 85 -20.74 40.19 -1.90
C PRO A 85 -20.01 38.84 -2.08
N ASN A 86 -20.53 37.95 -2.94
CA ASN A 86 -19.89 36.68 -3.29
C ASN A 86 -18.96 36.80 -4.51
N ARG A 87 -18.82 37.98 -5.09
CA ARG A 87 -17.95 38.18 -6.26
C ARG A 87 -16.50 38.24 -5.81
N VAL A 88 -15.74 37.21 -6.17
CA VAL A 88 -14.30 37.17 -5.95
C VAL A 88 -13.63 38.05 -7.02
N ALA A 89 -13.21 39.25 -6.62
CA ALA A 89 -12.40 40.11 -7.48
C ALA A 89 -10.98 39.56 -7.58
N GLN A 90 -10.57 39.13 -8.77
CA GLN A 90 -9.19 38.74 -9.04
C GLN A 90 -8.33 40.00 -9.01
N LYS A 91 -7.48 40.12 -7.98
CA LYS A 91 -6.44 41.15 -7.89
C LYS A 91 -5.13 40.50 -8.26
N SER A 92 -4.45 40.99 -9.29
CA SER A 92 -3.11 40.55 -9.65
C SER A 92 -2.14 40.91 -8.52
N LYS A 93 -1.74 39.92 -7.73
CA LYS A 93 -0.70 40.07 -6.71
C LYS A 93 0.66 39.83 -7.36
N LYS A 94 1.63 40.68 -7.03
CA LYS A 94 3.02 40.48 -7.45
C LYS A 94 3.59 39.23 -6.77
N VAL A 95 4.32 38.43 -7.52
CA VAL A 95 4.88 37.12 -7.07
C VAL A 95 5.69 37.25 -5.77
N THR A 96 6.31 38.39 -5.52
CA THR A 96 7.11 38.68 -4.31
C THR A 96 6.30 38.87 -3.03
N GLN A 97 4.97 38.99 -3.10
CA GLN A 97 4.07 39.16 -1.94
C GLN A 97 3.24 37.90 -1.64
N ILE A 98 3.50 36.79 -2.35
CA ILE A 98 2.88 35.51 -2.04
C ILE A 98 3.72 34.89 -0.92
N GLU A 99 3.28 35.08 0.32
CA GLU A 99 3.81 34.35 1.48
C GLU A 99 3.54 32.85 1.28
N LEU A 100 4.58 32.11 0.89
CA LEU A 100 4.54 30.66 0.64
C LEU A 100 4.62 29.82 1.93
N ASP A 101 4.67 30.47 3.10
CA ASP A 101 4.94 29.85 4.39
C ASP A 101 3.69 29.33 5.13
N GLU A 102 2.48 29.56 4.61
CA GLU A 102 1.30 28.91 5.17
C GLU A 102 1.20 27.46 4.67
N PRO A 103 1.13 26.45 5.57
CA PRO A 103 1.00 25.07 5.17
C PRO A 103 -0.28 24.94 4.35
N LYS A 104 -0.09 24.67 3.06
CA LYS A 104 -1.16 24.48 2.08
C LYS A 104 -2.18 23.55 2.69
N GLN A 105 -3.36 24.09 3.00
CA GLN A 105 -4.46 23.35 3.60
C GLN A 105 -4.81 22.22 2.62
N LEU A 106 -4.31 21.02 2.89
CA LEU A 106 -4.50 19.83 2.06
C LEU A 106 -5.96 19.76 1.62
N SER A 107 -6.18 19.52 0.32
CA SER A 107 -7.51 19.42 -0.26
C SER A 107 -8.35 18.45 0.58
N ARG A 108 -9.66 18.69 0.68
CA ARG A 108 -10.57 17.82 1.45
C ARG A 108 -10.39 16.34 1.09
N ARG A 109 -10.11 16.05 -0.18
CA ARG A 109 -9.79 14.71 -0.69
C ARG A 109 -8.48 14.14 -0.12
N GLU A 110 -7.42 14.94 -0.11
CA GLU A 110 -6.11 14.54 0.39
C GLU A 110 -6.14 14.26 1.90
N ARG A 111 -6.93 15.03 2.67
CA ARG A 111 -7.11 14.79 4.12
C ARG A 111 -7.77 13.45 4.39
N GLU A 112 -8.86 13.15 3.68
CA GLU A 112 -9.59 11.89 3.83
C GLU A 112 -8.72 10.69 3.40
N GLU A 113 -7.90 10.84 2.36
CA GLU A 113 -6.97 9.80 1.93
C GLU A 113 -5.85 9.54 2.95
N ILE A 114 -5.24 10.60 3.50
CA ILE A 114 -4.21 10.47 4.54
C ILE A 114 -4.79 9.85 5.81
N GLU A 115 -6.00 10.24 6.21
CA GLU A 115 -6.67 9.66 7.36
C GLU A 115 -7.00 8.18 7.13
N LYS A 116 -7.48 7.82 5.93
CA LYS A 116 -7.73 6.43 5.54
C LYS A 116 -6.45 5.59 5.55
N GLN A 117 -5.33 6.15 5.11
CA GLN A 117 -4.02 5.48 5.19
C GLN A 117 -3.60 5.29 6.65
N LYS A 118 -3.64 6.35 7.47
CA LYS A 118 -3.32 6.28 8.90
C LYS A 118 -4.21 5.29 9.66
N ALA A 119 -5.50 5.21 9.33
CA ALA A 119 -6.42 4.26 9.93
C ALA A 119 -6.05 2.80 9.59
N LYS A 120 -5.70 2.53 8.33
CA LYS A 120 -5.21 1.21 7.90
C LYS A 120 -3.91 0.85 8.61
N GLU A 121 -2.94 1.76 8.64
CA GLU A 121 -1.67 1.55 9.35
C GLU A 121 -1.87 1.29 10.82
N ARG A 122 -2.76 2.04 11.48
CA ARG A 122 -3.11 1.82 12.88
C ARG A 122 -3.74 0.45 13.08
N TYR A 123 -4.65 0.04 12.22
CA TYR A 123 -5.25 -1.29 12.26
C TYR A 123 -4.19 -2.38 12.10
N MET A 124 -3.33 -2.27 11.09
CA MET A 124 -2.23 -3.22 10.85
C MET A 124 -1.26 -3.26 12.04
N LYS A 125 -0.90 -2.11 12.60
CA LYS A 125 -0.04 -2.02 13.79
C LYS A 125 -0.69 -2.69 15.00
N MET A 126 -1.99 -2.48 15.22
CA MET A 126 -2.73 -3.14 16.30
C MET A 126 -2.87 -4.65 16.07
N HIS A 127 -3.00 -5.09 14.82
CA HIS A 127 -3.08 -6.49 14.45
C HIS A 127 -1.73 -7.19 14.69
N LEU A 128 -0.63 -6.60 14.21
CA LEU A 128 0.73 -7.08 14.46
C LEU A 128 1.08 -7.10 15.96
N ALA A 129 0.59 -6.12 16.72
CA ALA A 129 0.73 -6.08 18.17
C ALA A 129 -0.14 -7.14 18.90
N GLY A 130 -0.94 -7.92 18.19
CA GLY A 130 -1.80 -8.95 18.79
C GLY A 130 -3.02 -8.38 19.51
N LYS A 131 -3.39 -7.12 19.27
CA LYS A 131 -4.48 -6.43 19.99
C LYS A 131 -5.84 -6.55 19.32
N THR A 132 -5.88 -6.88 18.02
CA THR A 132 -7.12 -7.22 17.32
C THR A 132 -7.63 -8.58 17.79
N ASP A 133 -8.94 -8.79 17.78
CA ASP A 133 -9.51 -10.03 18.31
C ASP A 133 -9.11 -11.25 17.49
N GLN A 134 -8.88 -11.08 16.19
CA GLN A 134 -8.31 -12.10 15.31
C GLN A 134 -6.89 -12.50 15.77
N ALA A 135 -5.99 -11.52 15.94
CA ALA A 135 -4.62 -11.82 16.34
C ALA A 135 -4.55 -12.38 17.78
N LYS A 136 -5.43 -11.94 18.68
CA LYS A 136 -5.57 -12.55 20.01
C LYS A 136 -5.99 -14.02 19.91
N ALA A 137 -6.96 -14.34 19.06
CA ALA A 137 -7.43 -15.71 18.86
C ALA A 137 -6.30 -16.60 18.30
N ASP A 138 -5.54 -16.11 17.33
CA ASP A 138 -4.41 -16.84 16.76
C ASP A 138 -3.30 -17.05 17.79
N LEU A 139 -2.97 -16.03 18.58
CA LEU A 139 -2.01 -16.16 19.69
C LEU A 139 -2.50 -17.14 20.76
N ALA A 140 -3.79 -17.13 21.11
CA ALA A 140 -4.38 -18.07 22.04
C ALA A 140 -4.30 -19.51 21.49
N ARG A 141 -4.59 -19.71 20.20
CA ARG A 141 -4.46 -21.00 19.53
C ARG A 141 -3.02 -21.50 19.55
N LEU A 142 -2.05 -20.64 19.25
CA LEU A 142 -0.62 -20.97 19.33
C LEU A 142 -0.21 -21.30 20.77
N ALA A 143 -0.72 -20.58 21.77
CA ALA A 143 -0.45 -20.86 23.19
C ALA A 143 -0.97 -22.24 23.62
N ILE A 144 -2.15 -22.64 23.15
CA ILE A 144 -2.70 -23.99 23.40
C ILE A 144 -1.76 -25.06 22.82
N ILE A 145 -1.28 -24.88 21.58
CA ILE A 145 -0.35 -25.82 20.94
C ILE A 145 0.97 -25.89 21.72
N ARG A 146 1.52 -24.75 22.16
CA ARG A 146 2.72 -24.72 22.99
C ARG A 146 2.52 -25.49 24.29
N LYS A 147 1.41 -25.24 25.01
CA LYS A 147 1.07 -25.99 26.23
C LYS A 147 0.98 -27.49 25.99
N GLN A 148 0.27 -27.90 24.93
CA GLN A 148 0.17 -29.33 24.58
C GLN A 148 1.53 -29.97 24.27
N ARG A 149 2.42 -29.24 23.60
CA ARG A 149 3.78 -29.72 23.31
C ARG A 149 4.62 -29.82 24.58
N GLU A 150 4.56 -28.82 25.45
CA GLU A 150 5.27 -28.80 26.73
C GLU A 150 4.77 -29.92 27.66
N GLU A 151 3.45 -30.11 27.76
CA GLU A 151 2.86 -31.20 28.54
C GLU A 151 3.22 -32.57 27.97
N ALA A 152 3.23 -32.74 26.64
CA ALA A 152 3.67 -33.98 26.01
C ALA A 152 5.16 -34.25 26.23
N ALA A 153 6.01 -33.20 26.21
CA ALA A 153 7.42 -33.32 26.51
C ALA A 153 7.65 -33.71 27.98
N LYS A 154 6.98 -33.04 28.92
CA LYS A 154 7.02 -33.38 30.35
C LYS A 154 6.56 -34.80 30.63
N LYS A 155 5.42 -35.23 30.05
CA LYS A 155 4.94 -36.61 30.18
C LYS A 155 5.95 -37.62 29.64
N LYS A 156 6.58 -37.34 28.48
CA LYS A 156 7.64 -38.21 27.93
C LYS A 156 8.88 -38.27 28.82
N GLU A 157 9.27 -37.16 29.45
CA GLU A 157 10.41 -37.15 30.39
C GLU A 157 10.11 -37.90 31.68
N GLU A 158 8.90 -37.75 32.23
CA GLU A 158 8.44 -38.49 33.42
C GLU A 158 8.37 -39.99 33.14
N GLU A 159 7.81 -40.40 32.01
CA GLU A 159 7.77 -41.81 31.60
C GLU A 159 9.18 -42.39 31.38
N LYS A 160 10.10 -41.61 30.80
CA LYS A 160 11.50 -42.03 30.64
C LYS A 160 12.18 -42.19 31.99
N LYS A 161 12.04 -41.22 32.91
CA LYS A 161 12.60 -41.31 34.27
C LYS A 161 12.03 -42.49 35.06
N ALA A 162 10.73 -42.75 34.95
CA ALA A 162 10.10 -43.90 35.59
C ALA A 162 10.61 -45.22 35.01
N LYS A 163 10.78 -45.33 33.69
CA LYS A 163 11.36 -46.50 33.02
C LYS A 163 12.83 -46.70 33.39
N GLU A 164 13.62 -45.65 33.47
CA GLU A 164 15.02 -45.71 33.89
C GLU A 164 15.15 -46.10 35.36
N ALA A 165 14.32 -45.55 36.25
CA ALA A 165 14.27 -45.95 37.65
C ALA A 165 13.85 -47.42 37.81
N ALA A 166 12.84 -47.88 37.07
CA ALA A 166 12.42 -49.27 37.05
C ALA A 166 13.51 -50.20 36.49
N ALA A 167 14.20 -49.79 35.41
CA ALA A 167 15.31 -50.54 34.84
C ALA A 167 16.53 -50.58 35.79
N ALA A 168 16.83 -49.48 36.48
CA ALA A 168 17.88 -49.41 37.49
C ALA A 168 17.55 -50.29 38.71
N ALA A 169 16.30 -50.26 39.18
CA ALA A 169 15.83 -51.15 40.26
C ALA A 169 15.90 -52.62 39.84
N ALA A 170 15.45 -52.97 38.63
CA ALA A 170 15.53 -54.34 38.11
C ALA A 170 16.98 -54.81 37.94
N ARG A 171 17.89 -53.94 37.47
CA ARG A 171 19.34 -54.23 37.41
C ARG A 171 19.94 -54.43 38.80
N GLY A 172 19.55 -53.60 39.78
CA GLY A 172 19.97 -53.71 41.18
C GLY A 172 19.58 -55.04 41.80
N ILE A 173 18.31 -55.46 41.63
CA ILE A 173 17.79 -56.74 42.14
C ILE A 173 18.52 -57.93 41.51
N ASN A 174 18.72 -57.94 40.19
CA ASN A 174 19.48 -59.00 39.53
C ASN A 174 20.95 -59.06 40.00
N SER A 175 21.59 -57.93 40.29
CA SER A 175 22.97 -57.94 40.81
C SER A 175 23.08 -58.45 42.26
N LEU A 176 22.00 -58.32 43.05
CA LEU A 176 21.93 -58.82 44.43
C LEU A 176 21.65 -60.33 44.49
N SER A 177 20.97 -60.90 43.49
CA SER A 177 20.68 -62.34 43.44
C SER A 177 21.84 -63.20 42.90
N LEU A 178 22.92 -62.59 42.44
CA LEU A 178 24.10 -63.24 41.86
C LEU A 178 25.31 -63.30 42.83
N LYS A 179 25.13 -62.88 44.08
CA LYS A 179 26.09 -63.03 45.20
C LYS A 179 25.55 -64.03 46.21
#